data_AF-A0A1B6MEX7-F1
#
_entry.id   AF-A0A1B6MEX7-F1
#
_cell.length_a   1.000
_cell.length_b   1.000
_cell.length_c   1.000
_cell.angle_alpha   90.00
_cell.angle_beta   90.00
_cell.angle_gamma   90.00
#
_symmetry.space_group_name_H-M   'P 1'
#
loop_
_entity.id
_entity.type
_entity.pdbx_description
1 polymer ?
#
loop_
_entity_poly.entity_id
_entity_poly.type
_entity_poly.pdbx_seq_one_letter_code
_entity_poly.pdbx_strand_id
1 'polypeptide(L)'
;VDYRKAIRLRIRNDEIYLLGLIAKRRQSMYTPLPHKLRVKMFQKKLARHNWFTLIDLVMTAYFVVVVSTVISRLWTCYYSTNHQLEKLLTLPHPPSMGAVGFYNITNVDDMEYTLESVLYKTRWYNDLDIVEEGMGERSYWAADVNNKVLGLPKLRQYRVVATDCNTNVITVQDVKCVPSLSEEYRDSTFYEVGWTLVPWAETTRDNSPWIFTYDEFDLPFVRSRLYGRGGYSVTLGPTMYDADAILVEMRENNWQD
;
A
#
# COMPACT_ATOMS: atom_id res chain seq x y z
N VAL A 1 32.28 13.28 57.97
CA VAL A 1 31.31 13.68 56.92
C VAL A 1 31.50 12.76 55.73
N ASP A 2 30.44 12.10 55.24
CA ASP A 2 30.53 11.22 54.07
C ASP A 2 30.80 12.05 52.79
N TYR A 3 32.07 12.11 52.39
CA TYR A 3 32.53 12.86 51.23
C TYR A 3 31.84 12.45 49.92
N ARG A 4 31.26 11.23 49.85
CA ARG A 4 30.48 10.78 48.68
C ARG A 4 29.17 11.57 48.52
N LYS A 5 28.55 12.00 49.61
CA LYS A 5 27.33 12.82 49.60
C LYS A 5 27.63 14.28 49.21
N ALA A 6 28.76 14.83 49.68
CA ALA A 6 29.15 16.21 49.37
C ALA A 6 29.46 16.44 47.88
N ILE A 7 29.99 15.44 47.16
CA ILE A 7 30.36 15.54 45.74
C ILE A 7 29.13 15.52 44.80
N ARG A 8 28.00 14.97 45.25
CA ARG A 8 26.76 14.90 44.45
C ARG A 8 25.89 16.14 44.57
N LEU A 9 26.18 17.04 45.52
CA LEU A 9 25.44 18.28 45.67
C LEU A 9 25.85 19.26 44.57
N ARG A 10 24.92 19.52 43.64
CA ARG A 10 25.00 20.64 42.71
C ARG A 10 24.70 21.89 43.52
N ILE A 11 25.74 22.60 43.96
CA ILE A 11 25.58 23.85 44.70
C ILE A 11 25.02 24.87 43.72
N ARG A 12 23.75 25.22 43.87
CA ARG A 12 23.15 26.39 43.21
C ARG A 12 23.88 27.64 43.72
N ASN A 13 24.02 28.68 42.90
CA ASN A 13 24.68 29.95 43.27
C ASN A 13 23.90 30.69 44.37
N ASP A 14 23.89 30.13 45.56
CA ASP A 14 23.26 30.67 46.75
C ASP A 14 24.38 31.29 47.61
N GLU A 15 24.37 32.61 47.67
CA GLU A 15 25.38 33.41 48.37
C GLU A 15 25.43 33.08 49.86
N ILE A 16 24.28 32.78 50.48
CA ILE A 16 24.18 32.43 51.91
C ILE A 16 24.91 31.11 52.17
N TYR A 17 24.73 30.14 51.27
CA TYR A 17 25.44 28.87 51.33
C TYR A 17 26.95 29.05 51.15
N LEU A 18 27.38 29.89 50.20
CA LEU A 18 28.80 30.16 49.94
C LEU A 18 29.49 30.85 51.13
N LEU A 19 28.83 31.85 51.74
CA LEU A 19 29.33 32.51 52.94
C LEU A 19 29.46 31.54 54.13
N GLY A 20 28.44 30.70 54.34
CA GLY A 20 28.50 29.64 55.36
C GLY A 20 29.60 28.62 55.12
N LEU A 21 29.89 28.29 53.85
CA LEU A 21 30.98 27.40 53.46
C LEU A 21 32.36 28.03 53.76
N ILE A 22 32.54 29.32 53.44
CA ILE A 22 33.78 30.07 53.72
C ILE A 22 34.01 30.14 55.23
N ALA A 23 32.98 30.46 56.01
CA ALA A 23 33.05 30.51 57.47
C ALA A 23 33.48 29.16 58.07
N LYS A 24 32.89 28.05 57.60
CA LYS A 24 33.28 26.68 58.02
C LYS A 24 34.71 26.31 57.62
N ARG A 25 35.18 26.74 56.44
CA ARG A 25 36.55 26.48 55.97
C ARG A 25 37.62 27.27 56.73
N ARG A 26 37.25 28.38 57.39
CA ARG A 26 38.13 29.17 58.26
C ARG A 26 38.34 28.56 59.65
N GLN A 27 37.56 27.54 60.04
CA GLN A 27 37.71 26.87 61.33
C GLN A 27 38.99 26.04 61.36
N SER A 28 39.71 26.04 62.49
CA SER A 28 41.02 25.38 62.67
C SER A 28 40.99 23.85 62.47
N MET A 29 39.83 23.22 62.60
CA MET A 29 39.64 21.78 62.35
C MET A 29 39.40 21.44 60.87
N TYR A 30 39.38 22.43 59.96
CA TYR A 30 39.21 22.17 58.54
C TYR A 30 40.51 21.69 57.89
N THR A 31 40.61 20.38 57.66
CA THR A 31 41.69 19.81 56.85
C THR A 31 41.22 19.69 55.39
N PRO A 32 41.79 20.48 54.45
CA PRO A 32 41.41 20.38 53.04
C PRO A 32 41.76 18.99 52.49
N LEU A 33 40.99 18.52 51.50
CA LEU A 33 41.32 17.26 50.85
C LEU A 33 42.72 17.34 50.22
N PRO A 34 43.59 16.35 50.47
CA PRO A 34 44.93 16.32 49.89
C PRO A 34 44.83 16.36 48.36
N HIS A 35 45.71 17.16 47.73
CA HIS A 35 45.69 17.42 46.29
C HIS A 35 45.64 16.13 45.46
N LYS A 36 46.46 15.13 45.83
CA LYS A 36 46.49 13.81 45.18
C LYS A 36 45.12 13.13 45.15
N LEU A 37 44.32 13.29 46.21
CA LEU A 37 43.01 12.65 46.33
C LEU A 37 41.95 13.41 45.51
N ARG A 38 42.05 14.74 45.41
CA ARG A 38 41.23 15.55 44.50
C ARG A 38 41.46 15.19 43.02
N VAL A 39 42.72 15.07 42.60
CA VAL A 39 43.07 14.67 41.22
C VAL A 39 42.50 13.29 40.90
N LYS A 40 42.67 12.30 41.80
CA LYS A 40 42.08 10.97 41.64
C LYS A 40 40.55 11.01 41.50
N MET A 41 39.88 11.87 42.27
CA MET A 41 38.43 12.05 42.17
C MET A 41 38.00 12.66 40.83
N PHE A 42 38.72 13.66 40.32
CA PHE A 42 38.44 14.26 39.01
C PHE A 42 38.67 13.26 37.88
N GLN A 43 39.80 12.53 37.89
CA GLN A 43 40.08 11.47 36.92
C GLN A 43 38.99 10.40 36.93
N LYS A 44 38.52 9.97 38.11
CA LYS A 44 37.41 9.01 38.22
C LYS A 44 36.09 9.55 37.70
N LYS A 45 35.82 10.86 37.89
CA LYS A 45 34.63 11.52 37.35
C LYS A 45 34.68 11.59 35.83
N LEU A 46 35.82 11.96 35.26
CA LEU A 46 36.04 11.99 33.81
C LEU A 46 35.92 10.59 33.21
N ALA A 47 36.56 9.59 33.81
CA ALA A 47 36.46 8.19 33.36
C ALA A 47 35.02 7.67 33.38
N ARG A 48 34.22 8.02 34.41
CA ARG A 48 32.78 7.67 34.43
C ARG A 48 32.01 8.37 33.33
N HIS A 49 32.27 9.65 33.08
CA HIS A 49 31.61 10.38 32.01
C HIS A 49 31.95 9.77 30.65
N ASN A 50 33.23 9.53 30.37
CA ASN A 50 33.71 8.87 29.16
C ASN A 50 33.14 7.44 29.00
N TRP A 51 32.95 6.73 30.13
CA TRP A 51 32.32 5.41 30.11
C TRP A 51 30.84 5.49 29.74
N PHE A 52 30.10 6.47 30.27
CA PHE A 52 28.71 6.68 29.88
C PHE A 52 28.58 7.11 28.42
N THR A 53 29.46 7.98 27.92
CA THR A 53 29.44 8.37 26.49
C THR A 53 29.83 7.19 25.59
N LEU A 54 30.73 6.31 26.02
CA LEU A 54 31.03 5.08 25.29
C LEU A 54 29.80 4.15 25.24
N ILE A 55 29.11 3.94 26.36
CA ILE A 55 27.87 3.14 26.39
C ILE A 55 26.82 3.75 25.46
N ASP A 56 26.63 5.06 25.49
CA ASP A 56 25.67 5.78 24.64
C ASP A 56 26.00 5.61 23.15
N LEU A 57 27.28 5.72 22.78
CA LEU A 57 27.75 5.47 21.43
C LEU A 57 27.51 4.01 21.00
N VAL A 58 27.80 3.04 21.87
CA VAL A 58 27.57 1.62 21.58
C VAL A 58 26.08 1.32 21.41
N MET A 59 25.22 1.89 22.28
CA MET A 59 23.77 1.74 22.17
C MET A 59 23.22 2.37 20.89
N THR A 60 23.73 3.55 20.52
CA THR A 60 23.34 4.23 19.27
C THR A 60 23.79 3.44 18.04
N ALA A 61 25.03 2.94 18.03
CA ALA A 61 25.53 2.09 16.94
C ALA A 61 24.72 0.79 16.82
N TYR A 62 24.41 0.13 17.94
CA TYR A 62 23.57 -1.05 17.97
C TYR A 62 22.15 -0.76 17.43
N PHE A 63 21.54 0.35 17.84
CA PHE A 63 20.24 0.77 17.34
C PHE A 63 20.25 0.97 15.83
N VAL A 64 21.28 1.64 15.28
CA VAL A 64 21.43 1.84 13.84
C VAL A 64 21.51 0.48 13.12
N VAL A 65 22.31 -0.47 13.62
CA VAL A 65 22.39 -1.81 13.04
C VAL A 65 21.04 -2.52 13.05
N VAL A 66 20.30 -2.48 14.16
CA VAL A 66 18.96 -3.08 14.26
C VAL A 66 18.01 -2.45 13.24
N VAL A 67 17.95 -1.11 13.17
CA VAL A 67 17.09 -0.41 12.21
C VAL A 67 17.48 -0.74 10.77
N SER A 68 18.78 -0.73 10.44
CA SER A 68 19.25 -1.10 9.10
C SER A 68 18.93 -2.53 8.73
N THR A 69 19.04 -3.49 9.67
CA THR A 69 18.66 -4.89 9.40
C THR A 69 17.16 -5.06 9.19
N VAL A 70 16.33 -4.36 9.96
CA VAL A 70 14.87 -4.37 9.78
C VAL A 70 14.49 -3.78 8.43
N ILE A 71 15.02 -2.60 8.09
CA ILE A 71 14.76 -1.95 6.78
C ILE A 71 15.24 -2.85 5.64
N SER A 72 16.43 -3.42 5.74
CA SER A 72 16.99 -4.30 4.70
C SER A 72 16.12 -5.55 4.47
N ARG A 73 15.64 -6.18 5.55
CA ARG A 73 14.74 -7.34 5.46
C ARG A 73 13.40 -6.96 4.84
N LEU A 74 12.77 -5.88 5.30
CA LEU A 74 11.50 -5.39 4.76
C LEU A 74 11.63 -5.07 3.26
N TRP A 75 12.71 -4.39 2.86
CA TRP A 75 12.95 -4.00 1.47
C TRP A 75 13.17 -5.21 0.56
N THR A 76 13.94 -6.20 1.02
CA THR A 76 14.23 -7.41 0.24
C THR A 76 12.97 -8.23 0.00
N CYS A 77 12.15 -8.42 1.04
CA CYS A 77 10.86 -9.10 0.90
C CYS A 77 9.93 -8.34 -0.06
N TYR A 78 9.81 -7.02 0.12
CA TYR A 78 8.96 -6.18 -0.73
C TYR A 78 9.38 -6.24 -2.21
N TYR A 79 10.67 -6.08 -2.51
CA TYR A 79 11.18 -6.13 -3.87
C TYR A 79 10.93 -7.50 -4.52
N SER A 80 11.24 -8.59 -3.81
CA SER A 80 11.07 -9.94 -4.34
C SER A 80 9.60 -10.26 -4.62
N THR A 81 8.69 -9.95 -3.68
CA THR A 81 7.26 -10.20 -3.85
C THR A 81 6.67 -9.36 -4.97
N ASN A 82 7.01 -8.07 -5.04
CA ASN A 82 6.49 -7.21 -6.12
C ASN A 82 7.02 -7.62 -7.48
N HIS A 83 8.30 -7.97 -7.58
CA HIS A 83 8.87 -8.44 -8.85
C HIS A 83 8.24 -9.77 -9.31
N GLN A 84 7.93 -10.66 -8.37
CA GLN A 84 7.21 -11.90 -8.67
C GLN A 84 5.77 -11.62 -9.11
N LEU A 85 5.06 -10.73 -8.43
CA LEU A 85 3.69 -10.34 -8.78
C LEU A 85 3.62 -9.58 -10.10
N GLU A 86 4.58 -8.69 -10.36
CA GLU A 86 4.73 -8.01 -11.64
C GLU A 86 4.97 -9.02 -12.76
N LYS A 87 5.92 -9.95 -12.57
CA LYS A 87 6.14 -11.04 -13.53
C LYS A 87 4.91 -11.89 -13.72
N LEU A 88 4.19 -12.22 -12.65
CA LEU A 88 2.97 -13.02 -12.71
C LEU A 88 1.91 -12.35 -13.59
N LEU A 89 1.72 -11.04 -13.44
CA LEU A 89 0.75 -10.27 -14.22
C LEU A 89 1.22 -9.98 -15.65
N THR A 90 2.51 -9.84 -15.88
CA THR A 90 3.07 -9.38 -17.16
C THR A 90 3.56 -10.49 -18.08
N LEU A 91 3.95 -11.64 -17.52
CA LEU A 91 4.41 -12.78 -18.31
C LEU A 91 3.27 -13.30 -19.18
N PRO A 92 3.58 -13.74 -20.40
CA PRO A 92 2.58 -14.37 -21.25
C PRO A 92 2.15 -15.69 -20.62
N HIS A 93 0.85 -15.82 -20.37
CA HIS A 93 0.26 -17.08 -19.97
C HIS A 93 -0.13 -17.83 -21.24
N PRO A 94 0.20 -19.12 -21.37
CA PRO A 94 -0.11 -19.87 -22.58
C PRO A 94 -1.62 -20.00 -22.71
N PRO A 95 -2.28 -19.38 -23.69
CA PRO A 95 -3.61 -19.78 -24.06
C PRO A 95 -3.54 -21.03 -24.91
N SER A 96 -4.69 -21.69 -25.02
CA SER A 96 -4.97 -22.64 -26.09
C SER A 96 -4.73 -22.08 -27.51
N MET A 97 -4.59 -20.75 -27.67
CA MET A 97 -4.43 -20.04 -28.95
C MET A 97 -3.12 -19.24 -29.17
N GLY A 98 -2.10 -19.37 -28.29
CA GLY A 98 -0.79 -18.68 -28.42
C GLY A 98 -0.49 -17.56 -27.41
N ALA A 99 0.66 -17.62 -26.75
CA ALA A 99 1.05 -16.78 -25.59
C ALA A 99 0.79 -15.26 -25.78
N VAL A 100 -0.21 -14.71 -25.07
CA VAL A 100 -0.46 -13.27 -24.98
C VAL A 100 0.05 -12.75 -23.64
N GLY A 101 0.92 -11.73 -23.68
CA GLY A 101 1.41 -11.04 -22.49
C GLY A 101 0.69 -9.72 -22.28
N PHE A 102 0.69 -9.21 -21.04
CA PHE A 102 -0.02 -7.98 -20.66
C PHE A 102 0.30 -6.77 -21.55
N TYR A 103 1.57 -6.63 -21.97
CA TYR A 103 2.00 -5.52 -22.83
C TYR A 103 1.58 -5.66 -24.30
N ASN A 104 1.09 -6.83 -24.70
CA ASN A 104 0.68 -7.15 -26.06
C ASN A 104 -0.83 -7.40 -26.16
N ILE A 105 -1.62 -6.95 -25.18
CA ILE A 105 -3.08 -7.00 -25.23
C ILE A 105 -3.55 -6.08 -26.36
N THR A 106 -4.22 -6.66 -27.36
CA THR A 106 -4.72 -5.91 -28.53
C THR A 106 -6.24 -5.81 -28.57
N ASN A 107 -6.94 -6.71 -27.90
CA ASN A 107 -8.38 -6.75 -27.81
C ASN A 107 -8.84 -7.05 -26.36
N VAL A 108 -10.15 -7.04 -26.15
CA VAL A 108 -10.75 -7.28 -24.82
C VAL A 108 -10.62 -8.75 -24.41
N ASP A 109 -10.78 -9.67 -25.36
CA ASP A 109 -10.68 -11.11 -25.11
C ASP A 109 -9.29 -11.52 -24.55
N ASP A 110 -8.23 -10.90 -25.08
CA ASP A 110 -6.84 -11.03 -24.64
C ASP A 110 -6.70 -10.61 -23.17
N MET A 111 -7.34 -9.50 -22.78
CA MET A 111 -7.31 -8.97 -21.42
C MET A 111 -8.03 -9.90 -20.44
N GLU A 112 -9.24 -10.33 -20.80
CA GLU A 112 -10.06 -11.22 -19.98
C GLU A 112 -9.34 -12.54 -19.71
N TYR A 113 -8.82 -13.19 -20.75
CA TYR A 113 -8.08 -14.43 -20.63
C TYR A 113 -6.82 -14.30 -19.78
N THR A 114 -6.06 -13.22 -19.99
CA THR A 114 -4.83 -12.96 -19.22
C THR A 114 -5.15 -12.77 -17.73
N LEU A 115 -6.26 -12.10 -17.41
CA LEU A 115 -6.66 -11.88 -16.02
C LEU A 115 -7.12 -13.18 -15.35
N GLU A 116 -7.96 -13.96 -16.04
CA GLU A 116 -8.47 -15.23 -15.50
C GLU A 116 -7.36 -16.23 -15.23
N SER A 117 -6.45 -16.39 -16.20
CA SER A 117 -5.32 -17.32 -16.10
C SER A 117 -4.37 -16.98 -14.95
N VAL A 118 -4.24 -15.71 -14.59
CA VAL A 118 -3.43 -15.26 -13.45
C VAL A 118 -4.13 -15.45 -12.12
N LEU A 119 -5.41 -15.09 -12.03
CA LEU A 119 -6.13 -14.98 -10.76
C LEU A 119 -6.78 -16.29 -10.31
N TYR A 120 -7.10 -17.18 -11.25
CA TYR A 120 -7.84 -18.41 -10.95
C TYR A 120 -7.03 -19.66 -11.29
N LYS A 121 -6.13 -20.07 -10.38
CA LYS A 121 -5.49 -21.38 -10.48
C LYS A 121 -6.32 -22.44 -9.75
N THR A 122 -6.71 -23.48 -10.47
CA THR A 122 -7.52 -24.59 -9.93
C THR A 122 -6.73 -25.89 -9.77
N ARG A 123 -5.57 -26.01 -10.40
CA ARG A 123 -4.74 -27.23 -10.41
C ARG A 123 -3.29 -26.97 -10.06
N TRP A 124 -2.68 -27.94 -9.38
CA TRP A 124 -1.24 -28.01 -9.14
C TRP A 124 -0.47 -28.31 -10.44
N TYR A 125 0.85 -28.20 -10.39
CA TYR A 125 1.75 -28.52 -11.52
C TYR A 125 1.70 -30.00 -11.95
N ASN A 126 1.14 -30.88 -11.12
CA ASN A 126 0.97 -32.31 -11.37
C ASN A 126 -0.48 -32.68 -11.72
N ASP A 127 -1.26 -31.71 -12.19
CA ASP A 127 -2.68 -31.84 -12.60
C ASP A 127 -3.65 -32.28 -11.50
N LEU A 128 -3.21 -32.29 -10.24
CA LEU A 128 -4.11 -32.50 -9.10
C LEU A 128 -4.89 -31.22 -8.82
N ASP A 129 -6.20 -31.36 -8.57
CA ASP A 129 -7.03 -30.23 -8.18
C ASP A 129 -6.56 -29.67 -6.82
N ILE A 130 -6.55 -28.34 -6.71
CA ILE A 130 -6.26 -27.64 -5.46
C ILE A 130 -7.55 -27.68 -4.62
N VAL A 131 -7.71 -28.75 -3.84
CA VAL A 131 -8.83 -28.89 -2.90
C VAL A 131 -8.37 -28.41 -1.53
N GLU A 132 -8.87 -27.26 -1.07
CA GLU A 132 -8.77 -26.90 0.35
C GLU A 132 -9.80 -27.71 1.16
N GLU A 133 -9.31 -28.63 1.99
CA GLU A 133 -10.12 -29.24 3.06
C GLU A 133 -10.38 -28.19 4.16
N GLY A 134 -11.51 -27.50 4.11
CA GLY A 134 -11.88 -26.56 5.18
C GLY A 134 -13.07 -25.67 4.84
N MET A 135 -13.91 -25.40 5.84
CA MET A 135 -15.17 -24.64 5.72
C MET A 135 -14.99 -23.24 5.09
N GLY A 136 -15.65 -23.02 3.96
CA GLY A 136 -16.29 -21.74 3.61
C GLY A 136 -15.43 -20.67 2.95
N GLU A 137 -14.11 -20.64 3.15
CA GLU A 137 -13.23 -19.71 2.45
C GLU A 137 -12.53 -20.46 1.32
N ARG A 138 -13.17 -20.52 0.14
CA ARG A 138 -12.46 -20.92 -1.09
C ARG A 138 -11.40 -19.85 -1.34
N SER A 139 -10.17 -20.10 -0.90
CA SER A 139 -9.10 -19.16 -1.15
C SER A 139 -8.39 -19.51 -2.43
N TYR A 140 -8.38 -18.55 -3.35
CA TYR A 140 -7.84 -18.76 -4.68
C TYR A 140 -6.35 -18.52 -4.65
N TRP A 141 -5.62 -19.46 -5.23
CA TRP A 141 -4.20 -19.27 -5.48
C TRP A 141 -4.04 -18.57 -6.84
N ALA A 142 -3.14 -17.60 -6.88
CA ALA A 142 -2.71 -17.03 -8.14
C ALA A 142 -1.91 -18.08 -8.93
N ALA A 143 -1.63 -17.82 -10.20
CA ALA A 143 -1.00 -18.80 -11.09
C ALA A 143 0.36 -19.34 -10.62
N ASP A 144 1.06 -18.64 -9.72
CA ASP A 144 2.33 -19.08 -9.15
C ASP A 144 2.21 -20.02 -7.94
N VAL A 145 0.98 -20.22 -7.43
CA VAL A 145 0.64 -21.04 -6.26
C VAL A 145 1.40 -20.66 -4.98
N ASN A 146 2.01 -19.47 -4.96
CA ASN A 146 2.69 -18.92 -3.80
C ASN A 146 1.91 -17.73 -3.22
N ASN A 147 1.08 -17.08 -4.04
CA ASN A 147 0.25 -15.96 -3.65
C ASN A 147 -1.22 -16.37 -3.55
N LYS A 148 -1.86 -15.96 -2.45
CA LYS A 148 -3.30 -16.12 -2.22
C LYS A 148 -4.02 -14.84 -2.63
N VAL A 149 -5.00 -14.97 -3.51
CA VAL A 149 -5.90 -13.89 -3.91
C VAL A 149 -6.89 -13.64 -2.77
N LEU A 150 -6.98 -12.38 -2.34
CA LEU A 150 -7.87 -11.96 -1.27
C LEU A 150 -9.09 -11.24 -1.86
N GLY A 151 -10.28 -11.71 -1.49
CA GLY A 151 -11.53 -11.17 -2.02
C GLY A 151 -11.79 -11.60 -3.47
N LEU A 152 -12.65 -10.85 -4.14
CA LEU A 152 -13.03 -11.10 -5.53
C LEU A 152 -12.50 -9.97 -6.44
N PRO A 153 -12.00 -10.29 -7.64
CA PRO A 153 -11.59 -9.28 -8.60
C PRO A 153 -12.78 -8.40 -8.99
N LYS A 154 -12.55 -7.09 -9.12
CA LYS A 154 -13.57 -6.13 -9.52
C LYS A 154 -13.12 -5.41 -10.78
N LEU A 155 -13.92 -5.50 -11.85
CA LEU A 155 -13.71 -4.72 -13.06
C LEU A 155 -14.46 -3.40 -12.92
N ARG A 156 -13.82 -2.31 -13.35
CA ARG A 156 -14.41 -0.97 -13.35
C ARG A 156 -14.16 -0.30 -14.69
N GLN A 157 -15.21 0.24 -15.28
CA GLN A 157 -15.19 0.97 -16.53
C GLN A 157 -15.58 2.43 -16.31
N TYR A 158 -14.90 3.30 -17.06
CA TYR A 158 -15.26 4.70 -17.21
C TYR A 158 -15.86 4.88 -18.60
N ARG A 159 -17.00 5.57 -18.67
CA ARG A 159 -17.64 5.94 -19.94
C ARG A 159 -17.64 7.44 -20.11
N VAL A 160 -17.72 7.85 -21.37
CA VAL A 160 -17.88 9.25 -21.75
C VAL A 160 -19.19 9.43 -22.52
N VAL A 161 -19.85 10.55 -22.30
CA VAL A 161 -21.04 10.93 -23.05
C VAL A 161 -20.60 11.33 -24.46
N ALA A 162 -21.14 10.64 -25.46
CA ALA A 162 -20.87 10.97 -26.85
C ALA A 162 -21.50 12.31 -27.23
N THR A 163 -20.75 13.14 -27.96
CA THR A 163 -21.16 14.49 -28.35
C THR A 163 -21.34 14.59 -29.86
N ASP A 164 -22.04 15.61 -30.33
CA ASP A 164 -22.14 15.85 -31.77
C ASP A 164 -20.78 16.24 -32.34
N CYS A 165 -20.36 15.57 -33.42
CA CYS A 165 -19.09 15.85 -34.07
C CYS A 165 -19.10 17.26 -34.69
N ASN A 166 -18.51 18.25 -34.02
CA ASN A 166 -18.35 19.60 -34.56
C ASN A 166 -17.12 19.72 -35.47
N THR A 167 -17.06 18.89 -36.52
CA THR A 167 -15.97 18.94 -37.50
C THR A 167 -16.51 19.34 -38.86
N ASN A 168 -15.85 20.31 -39.50
CA ASN A 168 -16.19 20.80 -40.84
C ASN A 168 -16.09 19.73 -41.95
N VAL A 169 -15.64 18.52 -41.61
CA VAL A 169 -15.38 17.42 -42.54
C VAL A 169 -16.53 16.39 -42.54
N ILE A 170 -17.28 16.26 -41.43
CA ILE A 170 -18.37 15.30 -41.32
C ILE A 170 -19.68 16.01 -41.65
N THR A 171 -20.14 15.88 -42.89
CA THR A 171 -21.42 16.44 -43.37
C THR A 171 -22.63 15.56 -43.06
N VAL A 172 -22.41 14.39 -42.45
CA VAL A 172 -23.47 13.46 -42.07
C VAL A 172 -24.04 13.93 -40.74
N GLN A 173 -25.26 14.47 -40.79
CA GLN A 173 -26.06 14.69 -39.59
C GLN A 173 -26.25 13.32 -38.90
N ASP A 174 -26.08 13.27 -37.57
CA ASP A 174 -26.19 12.08 -36.70
C ASP A 174 -24.91 11.29 -36.38
N VAL A 175 -23.72 11.75 -36.79
CA VAL A 175 -22.47 11.13 -36.31
C VAL A 175 -22.13 11.66 -34.91
N LYS A 176 -22.06 10.74 -33.95
CA LYS A 176 -21.59 11.00 -32.59
C LYS A 176 -20.08 10.79 -32.48
N CYS A 177 -19.41 11.71 -31.81
CA CYS A 177 -17.98 11.65 -31.50
C CYS A 177 -17.79 11.27 -30.04
N VAL A 178 -16.78 10.43 -29.78
CA VAL A 178 -16.37 10.04 -28.43
C VAL A 178 -15.23 10.97 -28.00
N PRO A 179 -15.46 11.93 -27.09
CA PRO A 179 -14.42 12.84 -26.65
C PRO A 179 -13.38 12.12 -25.77
N SER A 180 -12.22 12.74 -25.59
CA SER A 180 -11.25 12.27 -24.59
C SER A 180 -11.85 12.32 -23.19
N LEU A 181 -11.56 11.30 -22.37
CA LEU A 181 -12.02 11.22 -20.99
C LEU A 181 -11.63 12.47 -20.19
N SER A 182 -12.65 13.20 -19.73
CA SER A 182 -12.56 14.38 -18.87
C SER A 182 -13.77 14.38 -17.92
N GLU A 183 -13.72 15.17 -16.85
CA GLU A 183 -14.86 15.31 -15.93
C GLU A 183 -16.08 15.97 -16.63
N GLU A 184 -15.87 16.78 -17.68
CA GLU A 184 -16.96 17.42 -18.44
C GLU A 184 -17.79 16.41 -19.24
N TYR A 185 -17.12 15.45 -19.86
CA TYR A 185 -17.78 14.43 -20.68
C TYR A 185 -18.00 13.12 -19.93
N ARG A 186 -17.83 13.13 -18.61
CA ARG A 186 -17.97 11.92 -17.82
C ARG A 186 -19.43 11.46 -17.79
N ASP A 187 -19.64 10.21 -18.15
CA ASP A 187 -20.96 9.61 -18.07
C ASP A 187 -21.19 8.98 -16.69
N SER A 188 -22.17 9.53 -15.97
CA SER A 188 -22.64 9.04 -14.67
C SER A 188 -24.12 8.65 -14.69
N THR A 189 -24.65 8.31 -15.87
CA THR A 189 -26.06 7.97 -16.07
C THR A 189 -26.36 6.55 -15.58
N PHE A 190 -27.65 6.20 -15.52
CA PHE A 190 -28.10 4.87 -15.17
C PHE A 190 -28.58 4.15 -16.42
N TYR A 191 -28.07 2.94 -16.60
CA TYR A 191 -28.38 2.09 -17.75
C TYR A 191 -28.95 0.76 -17.29
N GLU A 192 -29.77 0.20 -18.18
CA GLU A 192 -30.11 -1.21 -18.21
C GLU A 192 -29.05 -2.00 -18.98
N VAL A 193 -29.24 -3.32 -19.00
CA VAL A 193 -28.40 -4.24 -19.75
C VAL A 193 -28.35 -3.81 -21.23
N GLY A 194 -27.14 -3.62 -21.75
CA GLY A 194 -26.93 -3.18 -23.13
C GLY A 194 -26.91 -1.66 -23.35
N TRP A 195 -26.65 -0.87 -22.30
CA TRP A 195 -26.54 0.60 -22.38
C TRP A 195 -27.83 1.32 -22.80
N THR A 196 -28.99 0.72 -22.52
CA THR A 196 -30.30 1.36 -22.65
C THR A 196 -30.55 2.31 -21.49
N LEU A 197 -30.84 3.58 -21.79
CA LEU A 197 -31.10 4.61 -20.78
C LEU A 197 -32.38 4.29 -20.00
N VAL A 198 -32.30 4.36 -18.67
CA VAL A 198 -33.46 4.17 -17.80
C VAL A 198 -33.59 5.27 -16.73
N PRO A 199 -34.83 5.65 -16.37
CA PRO A 199 -35.06 6.50 -15.22
C PRO A 199 -34.59 5.83 -13.92
N TRP A 200 -33.95 6.59 -13.03
CA TRP A 200 -33.47 6.08 -11.72
C TRP A 200 -34.55 5.42 -10.86
N ALA A 201 -35.83 5.79 -11.02
CA ALA A 201 -36.92 5.17 -10.27
C ALA A 201 -37.23 3.72 -10.69
N GLU A 202 -36.73 3.28 -11.84
CA GLU A 202 -36.98 1.96 -12.42
C GLU A 202 -35.76 1.03 -12.32
N THR A 203 -34.64 1.48 -11.76
CA THR A 203 -33.49 0.59 -11.52
C THR A 203 -33.83 -0.44 -10.45
N THR A 204 -34.04 -1.69 -10.89
CA THR A 204 -34.52 -2.81 -10.06
C THR A 204 -33.41 -3.69 -9.48
N ARG A 205 -32.15 -3.52 -9.91
CA ARG A 205 -31.02 -4.37 -9.50
C ARG A 205 -29.98 -3.59 -8.70
N ASP A 206 -29.93 -3.85 -7.39
CA ASP A 206 -28.78 -3.47 -6.56
C ASP A 206 -27.51 -4.14 -7.13
N ASN A 207 -26.41 -3.39 -7.24
CA ASN A 207 -25.10 -3.84 -7.77
C ASN A 207 -25.06 -4.23 -9.26
N SER A 208 -25.97 -3.70 -10.10
CA SER A 208 -25.87 -3.86 -11.55
C SER A 208 -24.62 -3.18 -12.13
N PRO A 209 -23.87 -3.82 -13.05
CA PRO A 209 -22.68 -3.22 -13.65
C PRO A 209 -22.99 -2.12 -14.68
N TRP A 210 -24.28 -1.87 -14.97
CA TRP A 210 -24.76 -0.76 -15.79
C TRP A 210 -25.21 0.46 -14.96
N ILE A 211 -25.15 0.35 -13.63
CA ILE A 211 -25.45 1.45 -12.71
C ILE A 211 -24.14 2.12 -12.31
N PHE A 212 -24.06 3.42 -12.52
CA PHE A 212 -22.92 4.20 -12.06
C PHE A 212 -22.88 4.22 -10.53
N THR A 213 -21.73 3.86 -9.96
CA THR A 213 -21.51 3.90 -8.52
C THR A 213 -20.39 4.88 -8.19
N TYR A 214 -20.61 5.72 -7.19
CA TYR A 214 -19.54 6.52 -6.60
C TYR A 214 -18.75 5.64 -5.63
N ASP A 215 -17.43 5.64 -5.73
CA ASP A 215 -16.60 4.92 -4.75
C ASP A 215 -16.80 5.55 -3.36
N GLU A 216 -17.30 4.76 -2.40
CA GLU A 216 -17.44 5.16 -1.00
C GLU A 216 -16.09 5.28 -0.29
N PHE A 217 -15.04 4.63 -0.81
CA PHE A 217 -13.72 4.57 -0.21
C PHE A 217 -12.76 5.60 -0.81
N ASP A 218 -12.31 6.53 0.04
CA ASP A 218 -11.35 7.59 -0.29
C ASP A 218 -9.90 7.05 -0.30
N LEU A 219 -9.60 6.13 -1.21
CA LEU A 219 -8.23 5.62 -1.37
C LEU A 219 -7.46 6.43 -2.43
N PRO A 220 -6.39 7.15 -2.03
CA PRO A 220 -5.62 8.02 -2.91
C PRO A 220 -4.61 7.18 -3.72
N PHE A 221 -5.08 6.31 -4.60
CA PHE A 221 -4.18 5.78 -5.63
C PHE A 221 -3.94 6.87 -6.68
N VAL A 222 -2.68 7.12 -7.02
CA VAL A 222 -2.27 8.28 -7.85
C VAL A 222 -2.98 8.33 -9.22
N ARG A 223 -3.43 7.18 -9.76
CA ARG A 223 -4.21 7.12 -11.00
C ARG A 223 -5.72 7.33 -10.82
N SER A 224 -6.34 7.03 -9.66
CA SER A 224 -7.77 7.32 -9.45
C SER A 224 -8.05 8.82 -9.43
N ARG A 225 -7.05 9.65 -9.13
CA ARG A 225 -7.13 11.11 -9.28
C ARG A 225 -7.12 11.59 -10.73
N LEU A 226 -6.55 10.82 -11.67
CA LEU A 226 -6.48 11.20 -13.09
C LEU A 226 -7.76 10.83 -13.85
N TYR A 227 -8.47 9.80 -13.42
CA TYR A 227 -9.65 9.26 -14.11
C TYR A 227 -10.98 9.50 -13.37
N GLY A 228 -10.94 10.21 -12.24
CA GLY A 228 -12.13 10.49 -11.42
C GLY A 228 -12.55 9.33 -10.53
N ARG A 229 -13.42 9.62 -9.55
CA ARG A 229 -13.93 8.66 -8.55
C ARG A 229 -15.19 7.95 -9.00
N GLY A 230 -15.33 6.64 -8.78
CA GLY A 230 -16.51 5.87 -9.18
C GLY A 230 -16.46 5.35 -10.62
N GLY A 231 -17.54 4.73 -11.06
CA GLY A 231 -17.68 4.15 -12.39
C GLY A 231 -18.72 3.04 -12.43
N TYR A 232 -18.82 2.41 -13.60
CA TYR A 232 -19.58 1.19 -13.83
C TYR A 232 -18.72 0.02 -13.39
N SER A 233 -19.23 -0.89 -12.59
CA SER A 233 -18.39 -1.95 -12.04
C SER A 233 -19.10 -3.26 -11.82
N VAL A 234 -18.37 -4.34 -12.08
CA VAL A 234 -18.79 -5.72 -11.82
C VAL A 234 -17.78 -6.39 -10.90
N THR A 235 -18.26 -7.24 -10.01
CA THR A 235 -17.40 -8.12 -9.22
C THR A 235 -17.43 -9.49 -9.86
N LEU A 236 -16.26 -10.04 -10.19
CA LEU A 236 -16.15 -11.37 -10.79
C LEU A 236 -16.49 -12.46 -9.78
N GLY A 237 -16.87 -13.61 -10.32
CA GLY A 237 -17.30 -14.75 -9.53
C GLY A 237 -16.17 -15.40 -8.74
N PRO A 238 -16.52 -16.23 -7.75
CA PRO A 238 -15.55 -16.96 -6.95
C PRO A 238 -14.76 -17.99 -7.76
N THR A 239 -15.38 -18.67 -8.72
CA THR A 239 -14.68 -19.66 -9.55
C THR A 239 -14.33 -19.09 -10.92
N MET A 240 -13.36 -19.70 -11.61
CA MET A 240 -13.08 -19.38 -13.02
C MET A 240 -14.34 -19.53 -13.87
N TYR A 241 -15.16 -20.54 -13.62
CA TYR A 241 -16.43 -20.74 -14.33
C TYR A 241 -17.43 -19.60 -14.06
N ASP A 242 -17.55 -19.14 -12.81
CA ASP A 242 -18.44 -18.03 -12.48
C ASP A 242 -17.92 -16.70 -13.04
N ALA A 243 -16.60 -16.49 -13.05
CA ALA A 243 -15.97 -15.33 -13.67
C ALA A 243 -16.19 -15.31 -15.18
N ASP A 244 -15.95 -16.43 -15.86
CA ASP A 244 -16.17 -16.61 -17.30
C ASP A 244 -17.64 -16.37 -17.66
N ALA A 245 -18.59 -16.92 -16.89
CA ALA A 245 -20.01 -16.68 -17.11
C ALA A 245 -20.38 -15.18 -17.05
N ILE A 246 -19.81 -14.44 -16.10
CA ILE A 246 -20.03 -12.99 -15.96
C ILE A 246 -19.38 -12.23 -17.13
N LEU A 247 -18.16 -12.61 -17.53
CA LEU A 247 -17.45 -11.99 -18.66
C LEU A 247 -18.21 -12.24 -19.98
N VAL A 248 -18.72 -13.45 -20.19
CA VAL A 248 -19.56 -13.78 -21.34
C VAL A 248 -20.84 -12.95 -21.34
N GLU A 249 -21.56 -12.83 -20.21
CA GLU A 249 -22.75 -11.98 -20.11
C GLU A 249 -22.43 -10.51 -20.47
N MET A 250 -21.30 -9.98 -19.97
CA MET A 250 -20.88 -8.61 -20.30
C MET A 250 -20.55 -8.45 -21.78
N ARG A 251 -19.91 -9.44 -22.39
CA ARG A 251 -19.56 -9.42 -23.82
C ARG A 251 -20.80 -9.49 -24.70
N GLU A 252 -21.74 -10.40 -24.41
CA GLU A 252 -22.99 -10.53 -25.14
C GLU A 252 -23.85 -9.26 -25.10
N ASN A 253 -23.72 -8.48 -24.02
CA ASN A 253 -24.44 -7.23 -23.82
C ASN A 253 -23.59 -5.97 -24.10
N ASN A 254 -22.47 -6.11 -24.83
CA ASN A 254 -21.59 -5.01 -25.25
C ASN A 254 -21.20 -4.06 -24.10
N TRP A 255 -20.86 -4.60 -22.93
CA TRP A 255 -20.43 -3.76 -21.79
C TRP A 255 -19.21 -2.90 -22.17
N GLN A 256 -18.34 -3.41 -23.03
CA GLN A 256 -17.32 -2.60 -23.72
C GLN A 256 -17.74 -2.40 -25.19
N ASP A 257 -18.08 -1.16 -25.55
CA ASP A 257 -18.56 -0.72 -26.87
C ASP A 257 -17.59 0.23 -27.60
#